data_AF-A0A3B8HKW3-F1
#
_entry.id   AF-A0A3B8HKW3-F1
#
_cell.length_a   1.000
_cell.length_b   1.000
_cell.length_c   1.000
_cell.angle_alpha   90.00
_cell.angle_beta   90.00
_cell.angle_gamma   90.00
#
_symmetry.space_group_name_H-M   'P 1'
#
loop_
_entity.id
_entity.type
_entity.pdbx_description
1 polymer ?
#
loop_
_entity_poly.entity_id
_entity_poly.type
_entity_poly.pdbx_seq_one_letter_code
_entity_poly.pdbx_strand_id
1 'polypeptide(L)' 'ELTLVEQMLAADSSAAGKKVSELMLIKEIVLVAVFRKGEVLLPRGDTVLEANDEILALVKDGYEGHLKGKLK' A
#
# COMPACT_ATOMS: atom_id res chain seq x y z
N GLU A 1 -3.34 7.53 -17.40
CA GLU A 1 -2.93 6.14 -17.69
C GLU A 1 -2.84 5.43 -16.34
N LEU A 2 -2.25 4.23 -16.28
CA LEU A 2 -2.00 3.51 -15.03
C LEU A 2 -0.50 3.37 -14.85
N THR A 3 -0.03 3.63 -13.63
CA THR A 3 1.38 3.58 -13.25
C THR A 3 1.56 2.61 -12.07
N LEU A 4 2.66 1.86 -12.08
CA LEU A 4 3.09 1.05 -10.93
C LEU A 4 3.90 1.93 -9.99
N VAL A 5 3.51 1.96 -8.72
CA VAL A 5 4.17 2.72 -7.66
C VAL A 5 4.62 1.74 -6.58
N GLU A 6 5.90 1.82 -6.24
CA GLU A 6 6.49 1.14 -5.08
C GLU A 6 6.65 2.14 -3.94
N GLN A 7 6.21 1.75 -2.75
CA GLN A 7 6.29 2.59 -1.55
C GLN A 7 6.59 1.74 -0.33
N MET A 8 7.72 2.02 0.32
CA MET A 8 8.04 1.45 1.63
C MET A 8 7.22 2.15 2.72
N LEU A 9 6.62 1.39 3.63
CA LEU A 9 6.03 1.90 4.86
C LEU A 9 7.14 2.27 5.83
N ALA A 10 7.20 3.53 6.22
CA ALA A 10 8.08 3.99 7.28
C ALA A 10 7.69 3.37 8.63
N ALA A 11 8.65 3.35 9.58
CA ALA A 11 8.42 2.79 10.91
C ALA A 11 7.32 3.52 11.71
N ASP A 12 7.13 4.80 11.44
CA ASP A 12 6.10 5.68 12.02
C ASP A 12 4.85 5.79 11.14
N SER A 13 4.73 4.96 10.10
CA SER A 13 3.58 5.00 9.19
C SER A 13 2.28 4.76 9.93
N SER A 14 1.30 5.63 9.68
CA SER A 14 -0.06 5.49 10.20
C SER A 14 -0.80 4.28 9.61
N ALA A 15 -0.27 3.68 8.55
CA ALA A 15 -0.78 2.46 7.94
C ALA A 15 -0.23 1.19 8.61
N ALA A 16 0.91 1.26 9.30
CA ALA A 16 1.46 0.10 9.99
C ALA A 16 0.52 -0.36 11.11
N GLY A 17 0.29 -1.67 11.20
CA GLY A 17 -0.65 -2.28 12.12
C GLY A 17 -2.12 -2.22 11.69
N LYS A 18 -2.44 -1.56 10.57
CA LYS A 18 -3.81 -1.52 10.02
C LYS A 18 -4.03 -2.61 9.00
N LYS A 19 -5.28 -3.05 8.89
CA LYS A 19 -5.71 -3.90 7.78
C LYS A 19 -5.81 -3.09 6.50
N VAL A 20 -5.56 -3.71 5.36
CA VAL A 20 -5.76 -3.07 4.04
C VAL A 20 -7.19 -2.52 3.89
N SER A 21 -8.20 -3.22 4.41
CA SER A 21 -9.60 -2.74 4.39
C SER A 21 -9.81 -1.43 5.16
N GLU A 22 -8.99 -1.15 6.17
CA GLU A 22 -9.09 0.04 7.01
C GLU A 22 -8.44 1.27 6.37
N LEU A 23 -7.60 1.07 5.34
CA LEU A 23 -7.00 2.19 4.60
C LEU A 23 -8.05 2.99 3.82
N MET A 24 -9.19 2.37 3.51
CA MET A 24 -10.27 2.97 2.71
C MET A 24 -9.71 3.59 1.43
N LEU A 25 -9.00 2.78 0.65
CA LEU A 25 -8.43 3.20 -0.63
C LEU A 25 -9.55 3.53 -1.62
N ILE A 26 -9.31 4.54 -2.43
CA ILE A 26 -10.19 4.91 -3.54
C ILE A 26 -9.99 3.96 -4.71
N LYS A 27 -10.98 3.88 -5.62
CA LYS A 27 -10.99 2.94 -6.75
C LYS A 27 -9.87 3.15 -7.76
N GLU A 28 -9.23 4.31 -7.75
CA GLU A 28 -8.07 4.67 -8.58
C GLU A 28 -6.75 4.05 -8.08
N ILE A 29 -6.78 3.37 -6.93
CA ILE A 29 -5.63 2.72 -6.30
C ILE A 29 -5.95 1.26 -6.05
N VAL A 30 -5.09 0.37 -6.54
CA VAL A 30 -5.16 -1.07 -6.29
C VAL A 30 -3.85 -1.54 -5.71
N LEU A 31 -3.86 -2.12 -4.51
CA LEU A 31 -2.68 -2.81 -3.98
C LEU A 31 -2.49 -4.12 -4.73
N VAL A 32 -1.30 -4.31 -5.29
CA VAL A 32 -0.96 -5.47 -6.12
C VAL A 32 -0.22 -6.51 -5.28
N ALA A 33 0.76 -6.08 -4.50
CA ALA A 33 1.60 -6.95 -3.68
C ALA A 33 2.16 -6.21 -2.48
N VAL A 34 2.50 -6.98 -1.44
CA VAL A 34 3.30 -6.54 -0.30
C VAL A 34 4.56 -7.40 -0.29
N PHE A 35 5.74 -6.78 -0.30
CA PHE A 35 7.00 -7.47 -0.08
C PHE A 35 7.39 -7.33 1.38
N ARG A 36 7.57 -8.46 2.06
CA ARG A 36 7.94 -8.52 3.48
C ARG A 36 8.98 -9.60 3.67
N LYS A 37 10.14 -9.23 4.22
CA LYS A 37 11.21 -10.19 4.58
C LYS A 37 11.63 -11.11 3.41
N GLY A 38 11.62 -10.58 2.18
CA GLY A 38 11.99 -11.32 0.97
C GLY A 38 10.88 -12.19 0.37
N GLU A 39 9.67 -12.16 0.93
CA GLU A 39 8.50 -12.87 0.40
C GLU A 39 7.48 -11.91 -0.22
N VAL A 40 6.70 -12.43 -1.17
CA VAL A 40 5.59 -11.70 -1.81
C VAL A 40 4.27 -12.18 -1.20
N LEU A 41 3.51 -11.24 -0.65
CA LEU A 41 2.17 -11.47 -0.12
C LEU A 41 1.15 -10.80 -1.05
N LEU A 42 0.09 -11.54 -1.41
CA LEU A 42 -1.05 -10.98 -2.11
C LEU A 42 -1.99 -10.34 -1.07
N PRO A 43 -2.10 -8.98 -1.02
CA PRO A 43 -2.90 -8.32 -0.01
C PRO A 43 -4.38 -8.64 -0.21
N ARG A 44 -5.05 -8.93 0.91
CA ARG A 44 -6.50 -9.02 1.05
C ARG A 44 -6.98 -7.98 2.04
N GLY A 45 -8.29 -7.81 2.16
CA GLY A 45 -8.87 -6.85 3.08
C GLY A 45 -8.38 -7.02 4.53
N ASP A 46 -8.15 -8.26 4.97
CA ASP A 46 -7.69 -8.61 6.32
C ASP A 46 -6.17 -8.64 6.48
N THR A 47 -5.39 -8.45 5.41
CA THR A 47 -3.93 -8.35 5.49
C THR A 47 -3.55 -7.14 6.34
N VAL A 48 -2.83 -7.38 7.43
CA VAL A 48 -2.28 -6.33 8.29
C VAL A 48 -0.92 -5.90 7.74
N LEU A 49 -0.79 -4.60 7.47
CA LEU A 49 0.48 -4.02 7.02
C LEU A 49 1.44 -3.86 8.20
N GLU A 50 2.73 -4.05 7.94
CA GLU A 50 3.81 -3.92 8.91
C GLU A 50 4.77 -2.79 8.49
N ALA A 51 5.46 -2.22 9.47
CA ALA A 51 6.56 -1.30 9.19
C ALA A 51 7.63 -2.00 8.34
N ASN A 52 8.21 -1.27 7.38
CA ASN A 52 9.16 -1.76 6.38
C ASN A 52 8.57 -2.72 5.33
N ASP A 53 7.25 -2.87 5.27
CA ASP A 53 6.62 -3.45 4.09
C ASP A 53 6.89 -2.57 2.87
N GLU A 54 7.24 -3.20 1.75
CA GLU A 54 7.22 -2.52 0.45
C GLU A 54 5.91 -2.83 -0.26
N ILE A 55 5.14 -1.79 -0.52
CA ILE A 55 3.83 -1.90 -1.17
C ILE A 55 3.99 -1.61 -2.65
N LEU A 56 3.56 -2.55 -3.48
CA LEU A 56 3.37 -2.32 -4.90
C LEU A 56 1.90 -2.03 -5.17
N ALA A 57 1.63 -0.90 -5.83
CA ALA A 57 0.29 -0.47 -6.18
C ALA A 57 0.19 -0.06 -7.64
N LEU A 58 -0.94 -0.40 -8.25
CA LEU A 58 -1.40 0.19 -9.50
C LEU A 58 -2.18 1.46 -9.17
N VAL A 59 -1.75 2.58 -9.73
CA VAL A 59 -2.31 3.91 -9.45
C VAL A 59 -2.66 4.58 -10.76
N LYS A 60 -3.86 5.16 -10.84
CA LYS A 60 -4.22 6.06 -11.93
C LYS A 60 -3.45 7.38 -11.81
N ASP A 61 -2.87 7.84 -12.91
CA ASP A 61 -2.06 9.07 -12.89
C ASP A 61 -2.79 10.25 -12.24
N GLY A 62 -2.07 10.99 -11.40
CA GLY A 62 -2.60 12.11 -10.62
C GLY A 62 -3.16 11.71 -9.25
N TYR A 63 -3.20 10.41 -8.91
CA TYR A 63 -3.65 9.91 -7.61
C TYR A 63 -2.50 9.39 -6.72
N GLU A 64 -1.24 9.52 -7.12
CA GLU A 64 -0.08 9.05 -6.35
C GLU A 64 0.00 9.74 -4.98
N GLY A 65 -0.39 11.02 -4.91
CA GLY A 65 -0.47 11.76 -3.64
C GLY A 65 -1.48 11.17 -2.65
N HIS A 66 -2.58 10.59 -3.14
CA HIS A 66 -3.57 9.92 -2.30
C HIS A 66 -2.99 8.62 -1.71
N LEU A 67 -2.27 7.83 -2.52
CA LEU A 67 -1.58 6.64 -2.03
C LEU A 67 -0.55 7.03 -0.96
N LYS A 68 0.33 7.98 -1.26
CA LYS A 68 1.37 8.43 -0.33
C LYS A 68 0.80 8.98 0.96
N GLY A 69 -0.33 9.69 0.91
CA GLY A 69 -1.02 10.17 2.10
C GLY A 69 -1.61 9.06 2.97
N LYS A 70 -1.98 7.92 2.38
CA LYS A 70 -2.52 6.75 3.09
C LYS A 70 -1.45 5.84 3.67
N LEU A 71 -0.28 5.77 3.03
CA LEU A 71 0.84 4.94 3.47
C LEU A 71 1.88 5.70 4.32
N LYS A 72 1.68 7.01 4.51
CA LYS A 72 2.51 7.85 5.37
C LYS A 72 2.35 7.55 6.84
#